data_AF-A0A6A6T270-F1
#
_entry.id   AF-A0A6A6T270-F1
#
_cell.length_a   1.000
_cell.length_b   1.000
_cell.length_c   1.000
_cell.angle_alpha   90.00
_cell.angle_beta   90.00
_cell.angle_gamma   90.00
#
_symmetry.space_group_name_H-M   'P 1'
#
loop_
_entity.id
_entity.type
_entity.pdbx_description
1 polymer ?
#
loop_
_entity_poly.entity_id
_entity_poly.type
_entity_poly.pdbx_seq_one_letter_code
_entity_poly.pdbx_strand_id
1 'polypeptide(L)'
;MNESAILDMVDSHYHGDREPLSCFSSWAASIHLVLCNASYLKRYMEYTNVHVAVMDTEQVDDEVLVWHVPQLIDLGRGSGAGVHEHLAYGPIRGNGYKAVPLENMVHLADIIPDVDDARECSNWGFIRRAKLFDAEPEPVDDERFLARVKETAGLFEGLALPVAIALINARRRPWTRDGETRRDPTQDELDIVLRALGSPEIPVDWIDMPWLRTPDMVNTREFPDVQQEIDFLRALVRHKLGKHRHATVEETERRTETKGSKGQIAQLSPSSMQGNASENLLCGELAKIEI
;
A
#
# COMPACT_ATOMS: atom_id res chain seq x y z
N MET A 1 -22.26 -16.86 5.48
CA MET A 1 -21.94 -16.59 6.90
C MET A 1 -22.75 -15.38 7.34
N ASN A 2 -23.32 -15.35 8.55
CA ASN A 2 -24.06 -14.17 9.03
C ASN A 2 -23.15 -13.23 9.84
N GLU A 3 -23.57 -11.98 10.01
CA GLU A 3 -22.79 -10.92 10.66
C GLU A 3 -22.42 -11.25 12.11
N SER A 4 -23.35 -11.79 12.90
CA SER A 4 -23.09 -12.20 14.29
C SER A 4 -21.95 -13.23 14.38
N ALA A 5 -21.94 -14.23 13.50
CA ALA A 5 -20.88 -15.24 13.48
C ALA A 5 -19.52 -14.65 13.09
N ILE A 6 -19.48 -13.63 12.22
CA ILE A 6 -18.26 -12.89 11.88
C ILE A 6 -17.74 -12.18 13.13
N LEU A 7 -18.59 -11.40 13.80
CA LEU A 7 -18.21 -10.65 15.01
C LEU A 7 -17.73 -11.57 16.14
N ASP A 8 -18.40 -12.71 16.36
CA ASP A 8 -17.97 -13.70 17.37
C ASP A 8 -16.60 -14.30 17.04
N MET A 9 -16.34 -14.61 15.76
CA MET A 9 -15.02 -15.11 15.33
C MET A 9 -13.94 -14.03 15.37
N VAL A 10 -14.27 -12.76 15.13
CA VAL A 10 -13.33 -11.63 15.25
C VAL A 10 -12.93 -11.47 16.71
N ASP A 11 -13.91 -11.42 17.62
CA ASP A 11 -13.67 -11.31 19.07
C ASP A 11 -12.80 -12.47 19.56
N SER A 12 -13.14 -13.70 19.15
CA SER A 12 -12.37 -14.90 19.50
C SER A 12 -10.94 -14.86 18.95
N HIS A 13 -10.76 -14.49 17.66
CA HIS A 13 -9.44 -14.35 17.05
C HIS A 13 -8.58 -13.33 17.80
N TYR A 14 -9.17 -12.18 18.12
CA TYR A 14 -8.47 -11.06 18.71
C TYR A 14 -8.00 -11.35 20.15
N HIS A 15 -8.81 -12.07 20.92
CA HIS A 15 -8.46 -12.46 22.29
C HIS A 15 -7.63 -13.74 22.38
N GLY A 16 -7.35 -14.39 21.24
CA GLY A 16 -6.64 -15.67 21.19
C GLY A 16 -7.46 -16.82 21.79
N ASP A 17 -8.79 -16.68 21.78
CA ASP A 17 -9.71 -17.71 22.23
C ASP A 17 -9.71 -18.89 21.25
N ARG A 18 -10.03 -20.07 21.78
CA ARG A 18 -10.08 -21.31 20.99
C ARG A 18 -11.46 -21.60 20.42
N GLU A 19 -12.49 -20.89 20.88
CA GLU A 19 -13.88 -21.08 20.49
C GLU A 19 -14.61 -19.73 20.37
N PRO A 20 -15.38 -19.48 19.29
CA PRO A 20 -15.41 -20.28 18.05
C PRO A 20 -14.05 -20.25 17.34
N LEU A 21 -13.67 -21.37 16.70
CA LEU A 21 -12.46 -21.42 15.87
C LEU A 21 -12.51 -20.32 14.81
N SER A 22 -11.58 -19.38 14.89
CA SER A 22 -11.47 -18.33 13.89
C SER A 22 -10.92 -18.91 12.58
N CYS A 23 -11.63 -18.59 11.50
CA CYS A 23 -11.17 -18.86 10.13
C CYS A 23 -10.40 -17.68 9.52
N PHE A 24 -10.08 -16.66 10.33
CA PHE A 24 -9.32 -15.50 9.87
C PHE A 24 -7.81 -15.74 9.92
N SER A 25 -7.11 -15.08 9.01
CA SER A 25 -5.68 -14.81 9.12
C SER A 25 -5.48 -13.33 9.45
N SER A 26 -4.51 -13.03 10.31
CA SER A 26 -4.13 -11.67 10.69
C SER A 26 -3.07 -11.11 9.73
N TRP A 27 -3.30 -9.88 9.29
CA TRP A 27 -2.49 -9.14 8.32
C TRP A 27 -2.19 -7.75 8.86
N ALA A 28 -1.05 -7.18 8.46
CA ALA A 28 -0.65 -5.82 8.85
C ALA A 28 -0.31 -4.99 7.62
N ALA A 29 -0.70 -3.71 7.63
CA ALA A 29 -0.30 -2.77 6.57
C ALA A 29 1.19 -2.38 6.66
N SER A 30 1.82 -2.55 7.83
CA SER A 30 3.22 -2.17 8.07
C SER A 30 4.18 -3.30 7.72
N ILE A 31 4.92 -3.15 6.62
CA ILE A 31 5.97 -4.11 6.25
C ILE A 31 7.07 -4.21 7.32
N HIS A 32 7.35 -3.11 8.03
CA HIS A 32 8.28 -3.11 9.16
C HIS A 32 7.82 -4.09 10.24
N LEU A 33 6.56 -4.00 10.67
CA LEU A 33 6.01 -4.89 11.69
C LEU A 33 6.05 -6.36 11.24
N VAL A 34 5.71 -6.62 9.98
CA VAL A 34 5.74 -7.97 9.40
C VAL A 34 7.15 -8.54 9.41
N LEU A 35 8.15 -7.78 8.97
CA LEU A 35 9.55 -8.24 8.93
C LEU A 35 10.12 -8.46 10.34
N CYS A 36 9.82 -7.59 11.30
CA CYS A 36 10.22 -7.81 12.70
C CYS A 36 9.58 -9.08 13.29
N ASN A 37 8.30 -9.32 13.01
CA ASN A 37 7.61 -10.53 13.48
C ASN A 37 8.19 -11.79 12.80
N ALA A 38 8.44 -11.75 11.49
CA ALA A 38 9.04 -12.85 10.75
C ALA A 38 10.43 -13.20 11.31
N SER A 39 11.27 -12.19 11.60
CA SER A 39 12.57 -12.39 12.25
C SER A 39 12.44 -12.99 13.65
N TYR A 40 11.47 -12.54 14.45
CA TYR A 40 11.19 -13.10 15.77
C TYR A 40 10.80 -14.58 15.68
N LEU A 41 9.87 -14.94 14.79
CA LEU A 41 9.45 -16.33 14.59
C LEU A 41 10.61 -17.22 14.15
N LYS A 42 11.45 -16.73 13.23
CA LYS A 42 12.59 -17.52 12.73
C LYS A 42 13.69 -17.70 13.77
N ARG A 43 14.08 -16.62 14.46
CA ARG A 43 15.26 -16.61 15.33
C ARG A 43 14.97 -17.07 16.75
N TYR A 44 13.84 -16.65 17.30
CA TYR A 44 13.52 -16.90 18.70
C TYR A 44 12.60 -18.11 18.89
N MET A 45 11.59 -18.26 18.02
CA MET A 45 10.69 -19.42 18.05
C MET A 45 11.22 -20.61 17.24
N GLU A 46 12.39 -20.47 16.62
CA GLU A 46 13.08 -21.49 15.82
C GLU A 46 12.22 -22.09 14.69
N TYR A 47 11.30 -21.31 14.13
CA TYR A 47 10.48 -21.76 13.00
C TYR A 47 11.33 -21.83 11.73
N THR A 48 11.34 -22.99 11.08
CA THR A 48 12.19 -23.27 9.92
C THR A 48 11.61 -22.77 8.59
N ASN A 49 10.28 -22.62 8.50
CA ASN A 49 9.57 -22.29 7.26
C ASN A 49 8.83 -20.95 7.33
N VAL A 50 9.50 -19.89 7.80
CA VAL A 50 8.91 -18.56 7.89
C VAL A 50 8.86 -17.90 6.51
N HIS A 51 7.68 -17.41 6.15
CA HIS A 51 7.43 -16.67 4.92
C HIS A 51 6.86 -15.29 5.24
N VAL A 52 7.11 -14.35 4.36
CA VAL A 52 6.46 -13.04 4.35
C VAL A 52 5.51 -13.02 3.16
N ALA A 53 4.24 -12.73 3.43
CA ALA A 53 3.21 -12.66 2.40
C ALA A 53 2.73 -11.22 2.21
N VAL A 54 2.45 -10.85 0.98
CA VAL A 54 1.86 -9.57 0.58
C VAL A 54 0.66 -9.87 -0.29
N MET A 55 -0.42 -9.11 -0.09
CA MET A 55 -1.61 -9.17 -0.92
C MET A 55 -2.06 -7.78 -1.36
N ASP A 56 -2.48 -7.67 -2.61
CA ASP A 56 -3.29 -6.57 -3.15
C ASP A 56 -4.76 -6.99 -3.08
N THR A 57 -5.54 -6.28 -2.26
CA THR A 57 -6.94 -6.60 -1.98
C THR A 57 -7.85 -6.47 -3.20
N GLU A 58 -7.43 -5.72 -4.24
CA GLU A 58 -8.17 -5.57 -5.49
C GLU A 58 -7.86 -6.67 -6.51
N GLN A 59 -6.83 -7.48 -6.26
CA GLN A 59 -6.33 -8.50 -7.20
C GLN A 59 -6.29 -9.93 -6.62
N VAL A 60 -6.82 -10.12 -5.42
CA VAL A 60 -7.09 -11.45 -4.86
C VAL A 60 -8.41 -12.01 -5.40
N ASP A 61 -8.60 -13.33 -5.30
CA ASP A 61 -9.82 -14.00 -5.75
C ASP A 61 -11.06 -13.48 -4.99
N ASP A 62 -12.23 -13.45 -5.63
CA ASP A 62 -13.49 -12.92 -5.07
C ASP A 62 -13.97 -13.59 -3.77
N GLU A 63 -13.45 -14.79 -3.47
CA GLU A 63 -13.75 -15.52 -2.23
C GLU A 63 -12.95 -15.00 -1.03
N VAL A 64 -11.90 -14.19 -1.25
CA VAL A 64 -11.07 -13.60 -0.22
C VAL A 64 -11.73 -12.32 0.28
N LEU A 65 -12.13 -12.33 1.55
CA LEU A 65 -12.74 -11.18 2.20
C LEU A 65 -11.74 -10.58 3.18
N VAL A 66 -11.50 -9.27 3.09
CA VAL A 66 -10.54 -8.55 3.94
C VAL A 66 -11.26 -7.41 4.64
N TRP A 67 -11.06 -7.30 5.95
CA TRP A 67 -11.62 -6.22 6.76
C TRP A 67 -10.55 -5.57 7.60
N HIS A 68 -10.64 -4.25 7.74
CA HIS A 68 -9.83 -3.48 8.68
C HIS A 68 -10.40 -3.64 10.09
N VAL A 69 -9.59 -4.13 11.04
CA VAL A 69 -10.05 -4.52 12.39
C VAL A 69 -10.75 -3.41 13.17
N PRO A 70 -10.28 -2.15 13.17
CA PRO A 70 -11.00 -1.05 13.82
C PRO A 70 -12.44 -0.91 13.35
N GLN A 71 -12.71 -1.12 12.06
CA GLN A 71 -14.08 -1.07 11.53
C GLN A 71 -14.97 -2.20 12.06
N LEU A 72 -14.39 -3.35 12.41
CA LEU A 72 -15.10 -4.49 12.99
C LEU A 72 -15.30 -4.36 14.50
N ILE A 73 -14.32 -3.79 15.23
CA ILE A 73 -14.33 -3.68 16.69
C ILE A 73 -15.11 -2.45 17.18
N ASP A 74 -15.13 -1.35 16.40
CA ASP A 74 -15.96 -0.17 16.67
C ASP A 74 -17.46 -0.48 16.56
N LEU A 75 -17.85 -1.55 15.87
CA LEU A 75 -19.22 -2.08 15.85
C LEU A 75 -19.62 -2.81 17.16
N GLY A 76 -18.70 -2.97 18.13
CA GLY A 76 -18.92 -3.88 19.26
C GLY A 76 -18.45 -3.40 20.62
N ARG A 77 -17.15 -3.15 20.85
CA ARG A 77 -16.59 -3.25 22.22
C ARG A 77 -15.38 -2.38 22.60
N GLY A 78 -15.09 -1.29 21.88
CA GLY A 78 -14.39 -0.12 22.44
C GLY A 78 -13.04 -0.35 23.16
N SER A 79 -12.29 -1.40 22.80
CA SER A 79 -10.90 -1.57 23.28
C SER A 79 -9.95 -1.21 22.15
N GLY A 80 -8.85 -0.50 22.49
CA GLY A 80 -7.86 0.03 21.55
C GLY A 80 -7.05 -1.07 20.84
N ALA A 81 -7.75 -1.79 19.97
CA ALA A 81 -7.31 -2.98 19.30
C ALA A 81 -6.72 -2.67 17.91
N GLY A 82 -5.69 -3.44 17.53
CA GLY A 82 -4.80 -3.29 16.36
C GLY A 82 -5.22 -2.29 15.28
N VAL A 83 -4.84 -1.01 15.42
CA VAL A 83 -5.20 0.08 14.49
C VAL A 83 -4.81 -0.20 13.03
N HIS A 84 -3.86 -1.11 12.79
CA HIS A 84 -3.41 -1.55 11.46
C HIS A 84 -3.53 -3.04 11.20
N GLU A 85 -4.27 -3.76 12.04
CA GLU A 85 -4.60 -5.15 11.77
C GLU A 85 -5.73 -5.25 10.74
N HIS A 86 -5.58 -6.19 9.83
CA HIS A 86 -6.61 -6.60 8.89
C HIS A 86 -6.86 -8.09 9.08
N LEU A 87 -8.13 -8.49 9.02
CA LEU A 87 -8.50 -9.90 9.04
C LEU A 87 -8.89 -10.31 7.64
N ALA A 88 -8.24 -11.36 7.13
CA ALA A 88 -8.59 -11.97 5.87
C ALA A 88 -9.25 -13.33 6.10
N TYR A 89 -10.42 -13.54 5.51
CA TYR A 89 -11.17 -14.79 5.56
C TYR A 89 -11.05 -15.55 4.24
N GLY A 90 -10.91 -16.87 4.37
CA GLY A 90 -10.84 -17.79 3.25
C GLY A 90 -9.40 -18.08 2.78
N PRO A 91 -9.25 -18.97 1.79
CA PRO A 91 -7.94 -19.30 1.23
C PRO A 91 -7.39 -18.12 0.41
N ILE A 92 -6.32 -17.48 0.88
CA ILE A 92 -5.72 -16.33 0.19
C ILE A 92 -5.04 -16.79 -1.11
N ARG A 93 -5.59 -16.36 -2.24
CA ARG A 93 -5.20 -16.76 -3.61
C ARG A 93 -5.45 -15.60 -4.58
N GLY A 94 -4.98 -15.77 -5.82
CA GLY A 94 -5.13 -14.79 -6.90
C GLY A 94 -3.81 -14.16 -7.33
N ASN A 95 -3.86 -13.33 -8.38
CA ASN A 95 -2.69 -12.68 -8.96
C ASN A 95 -2.10 -11.60 -8.02
N GLY A 96 -2.94 -11.05 -7.15
CA GLY A 96 -2.56 -10.07 -6.14
C GLY A 96 -1.87 -10.66 -4.92
N TYR A 97 -1.56 -11.95 -4.85
CA TYR A 97 -0.95 -12.58 -3.67
C TYR A 97 0.42 -13.19 -3.96
N LYS A 98 1.39 -12.94 -3.08
CA LYS A 98 2.69 -13.61 -3.11
C LYS A 98 3.22 -13.85 -1.71
N ALA A 99 3.71 -15.05 -1.46
CA ALA A 99 4.49 -15.40 -0.27
C ALA A 99 5.93 -15.75 -0.64
N VAL A 100 6.88 -15.17 0.08
CA VAL A 100 8.32 -15.32 -0.16
C VAL A 100 8.97 -15.89 1.11
N PRO A 101 9.79 -16.96 1.01
CA PRO A 101 10.57 -17.45 2.14
C PRO A 101 11.46 -16.33 2.72
N LEU A 102 11.45 -16.15 4.04
CA LEU A 102 12.24 -15.10 4.70
C LEU A 102 13.74 -15.25 4.41
N GLU A 103 14.23 -16.47 4.20
CA GLU A 103 15.62 -16.74 3.84
C GLU A 103 16.07 -16.18 2.48
N ASN A 104 15.12 -15.94 1.56
CA ASN A 104 15.43 -15.32 0.27
C ASN A 104 15.62 -13.80 0.40
N MET A 105 15.15 -13.21 1.50
CA MET A 105 15.30 -11.78 1.80
C MET A 105 16.65 -11.55 2.48
N VAL A 106 17.72 -11.64 1.69
CA VAL A 106 19.07 -11.39 2.18
C VAL A 106 19.27 -9.93 2.53
N HIS A 107 20.10 -9.65 3.54
CA HIS A 107 20.47 -8.29 3.94
C HIS A 107 19.30 -7.39 4.40
N LEU A 108 18.24 -7.97 4.98
CA LEU A 108 17.15 -7.17 5.56
C LEU A 108 17.65 -6.13 6.58
N ALA A 109 18.74 -6.40 7.31
CA ALA A 109 19.38 -5.43 8.21
C ALA A 109 19.90 -4.16 7.49
N ASP A 110 20.23 -4.24 6.20
CA ASP A 110 20.60 -3.09 5.37
C ASP A 110 19.36 -2.22 5.04
N ILE A 111 18.14 -2.75 5.17
CA ILE A 111 16.86 -2.06 4.90
C ILE A 111 16.17 -1.63 6.19
N ILE A 112 16.11 -2.48 7.21
CA ILE A 112 15.56 -2.20 8.53
C ILE A 112 16.64 -2.52 9.57
N PRO A 113 17.31 -1.50 10.14
CA PRO A 113 18.41 -1.73 11.08
C PRO A 113 17.97 -2.57 12.27
N ASP A 114 18.79 -3.55 12.61
CA ASP A 114 18.58 -4.55 13.66
C ASP A 114 17.23 -5.31 13.59
N VAL A 115 16.64 -5.46 12.39
CA VAL A 115 15.54 -6.41 12.15
C VAL A 115 15.91 -7.84 12.56
N ASP A 116 17.21 -8.10 12.60
CA ASP A 116 17.86 -9.34 13.01
C ASP A 116 18.13 -9.44 14.53
N ASP A 117 18.11 -8.34 15.29
CA ASP A 117 18.27 -8.33 16.76
C ASP A 117 16.95 -8.65 17.47
N ALA A 118 16.21 -9.67 16.99
CA ALA A 118 14.97 -10.07 17.62
C ALA A 118 15.21 -10.47 19.08
N ARG A 119 14.54 -9.78 20.01
CA ARG A 119 14.59 -10.05 21.45
C ARG A 119 13.40 -10.91 21.89
N GLU A 120 13.43 -11.44 23.12
CA GLU A 120 12.35 -12.20 23.76
C GLU A 120 11.10 -11.32 24.08
N CYS A 121 10.62 -10.53 23.12
CA CYS A 121 9.48 -9.64 23.34
C CYS A 121 8.60 -9.56 22.08
N SER A 122 7.34 -9.96 22.22
CA SER A 122 6.32 -9.88 21.17
C SER A 122 6.09 -8.44 20.67
N ASN A 123 6.35 -7.43 21.51
CA ASN A 123 6.19 -6.02 21.16
C ASN A 123 7.48 -5.38 20.59
N TRP A 124 8.50 -6.19 20.31
CA TRP A 124 9.79 -5.71 19.80
C TRP A 124 9.65 -4.84 18.54
N GLY A 125 8.83 -5.28 17.57
CA GLY A 125 8.61 -4.54 16.33
C GLY A 125 8.07 -3.12 16.56
N PHE A 126 7.14 -2.96 17.51
CA PHE A 126 6.59 -1.65 17.88
C PHE A 126 7.65 -0.75 18.52
N ILE A 127 8.41 -1.27 19.48
CA ILE A 127 9.48 -0.53 20.17
C ILE A 127 10.55 -0.08 19.17
N ARG A 128 10.87 -0.93 18.19
CA ARG A 128 11.88 -0.61 17.16
C ARG A 128 11.39 0.43 16.17
N ARG A 129 10.14 0.33 15.72
CA ARG A 129 9.56 1.36 14.86
C ARG A 129 9.58 2.72 15.55
N ALA A 130 9.16 2.80 16.81
CA ALA A 130 9.21 4.05 17.57
C ALA A 130 10.62 4.66 17.57
N LYS A 131 11.65 3.85 17.90
CA LYS A 131 13.05 4.31 17.87
C LYS A 131 13.52 4.78 16.48
N LEU A 132 13.15 4.08 15.41
CA LEU A 132 13.51 4.47 14.04
C LEU A 132 12.86 5.79 13.63
N PHE A 133 11.64 6.05 14.11
CA PHE A 133 10.89 7.26 13.79
C PHE A 133 11.14 8.43 14.77
N ASP A 134 11.80 8.17 15.90
CA ASP A 134 12.35 9.20 16.79
C ASP A 134 13.75 9.70 16.33
N ALA A 135 14.43 8.95 15.47
CA ALA A 135 15.74 9.32 14.92
C ALA A 135 15.62 10.44 13.85
N GLU A 136 16.74 11.07 13.47
CA GLU A 136 16.75 12.05 12.38
C GLU A 136 16.31 11.42 11.05
N PRO A 137 15.55 12.14 10.20
CA PRO A 137 15.18 11.63 8.88
C PRO A 137 16.39 11.29 8.01
N GLU A 138 16.38 10.11 7.40
CA GLU A 138 17.45 9.66 6.50
C GLU A 138 17.12 10.02 5.04
N PRO A 139 18.02 10.71 4.30
CA PRO A 139 17.82 10.96 2.88
C PRO A 139 17.71 9.64 2.09
N VAL A 140 17.07 9.72 0.91
CA VAL A 140 16.81 8.56 0.04
C VAL A 140 17.81 8.46 -1.13
N ASP A 141 19.08 8.73 -0.86
CA ASP A 141 20.16 8.77 -1.86
C ASP A 141 21.23 7.67 -1.68
N ASP A 142 21.09 6.83 -0.65
CA ASP A 142 21.97 5.67 -0.45
C ASP A 142 21.71 4.59 -1.53
N GLU A 143 22.63 4.49 -2.49
CA GLU A 143 22.57 3.52 -3.58
C GLU A 143 22.56 2.06 -3.08
N ARG A 144 23.29 1.76 -2.00
CA ARG A 144 23.31 0.40 -1.44
C ARG A 144 21.95 0.07 -0.84
N PHE A 145 21.37 0.99 -0.07
CA PHE A 145 20.02 0.83 0.47
C PHE A 145 19.00 0.57 -0.65
N LEU A 146 18.99 1.40 -1.70
CA LEU A 146 18.05 1.28 -2.81
C LEU A 146 18.24 0.00 -3.62
N ALA A 147 19.50 -0.45 -3.80
CA ALA A 147 19.79 -1.74 -4.43
C ALA A 147 19.20 -2.92 -3.64
N ARG A 148 19.30 -2.90 -2.31
CA ARG A 148 18.71 -3.94 -1.43
C ARG A 148 17.19 -3.91 -1.44
N VAL A 149 16.59 -2.71 -1.42
CA VAL A 149 15.14 -2.55 -1.61
C VAL A 149 14.70 -3.19 -2.91
N LYS A 150 15.37 -2.89 -4.03
CA LYS A 150 15.01 -3.42 -5.35
C LYS A 150 15.14 -4.94 -5.39
N GLU A 151 16.24 -5.49 -4.87
CA GLU A 151 16.47 -6.94 -4.80
C GLU A 151 15.37 -7.64 -3.99
N THR A 152 15.09 -7.14 -2.79
CA THR A 152 14.08 -7.71 -1.89
C THR A 152 12.67 -7.60 -2.47
N ALA A 153 12.31 -6.43 -2.99
CA ALA A 153 11.00 -6.19 -3.58
C ALA A 153 10.79 -7.01 -4.87
N GLY A 154 11.85 -7.24 -5.66
CA GLY A 154 11.80 -8.06 -6.86
C GLY A 154 11.34 -9.50 -6.62
N LEU A 155 11.51 -10.03 -5.40
CA LEU A 155 11.00 -11.35 -5.00
C LEU A 155 9.47 -11.44 -5.04
N PHE A 156 8.79 -10.30 -5.02
CA PHE A 156 7.32 -10.19 -5.00
C PHE A 156 6.70 -9.98 -6.39
N GLU A 157 7.50 -10.03 -7.47
CA GLU A 157 7.02 -10.04 -8.86
C GLU A 157 6.07 -8.87 -9.18
N GLY A 158 4.80 -9.14 -9.52
CA GLY A 158 3.80 -8.12 -9.83
C GLY A 158 3.53 -7.12 -8.70
N LEU A 159 3.91 -7.47 -7.48
CA LEU A 159 3.78 -6.62 -6.29
C LEU A 159 5.09 -5.89 -5.93
N ALA A 160 6.12 -5.95 -6.78
CA ALA A 160 7.43 -5.39 -6.48
C ALA A 160 7.40 -3.86 -6.23
N LEU A 161 6.61 -3.10 -7.00
CA LEU A 161 6.53 -1.65 -6.79
C LEU A 161 5.95 -1.26 -5.42
N PRO A 162 4.75 -1.72 -5.01
CA PRO A 162 4.21 -1.39 -3.69
C PRO A 162 5.12 -1.90 -2.56
N VAL A 163 5.70 -3.09 -2.69
CA VAL A 163 6.66 -3.60 -1.69
C VAL A 163 7.90 -2.72 -1.60
N ALA A 164 8.48 -2.28 -2.73
CA ALA A 164 9.63 -1.39 -2.73
C ALA A 164 9.32 -0.07 -2.02
N ILE A 165 8.13 0.50 -2.26
CA ILE A 165 7.69 1.73 -1.62
C ILE A 165 7.52 1.52 -0.11
N ALA A 166 6.90 0.43 0.32
CA ALA A 166 6.77 0.10 1.74
C ALA A 166 8.15 -0.06 2.41
N LEU A 167 9.10 -0.75 1.77
CA LEU A 167 10.47 -0.92 2.29
C LEU A 167 11.24 0.41 2.36
N ILE A 168 11.08 1.31 1.37
CA ILE A 168 11.67 2.65 1.41
C ILE A 168 11.15 3.43 2.62
N ASN A 169 9.87 3.27 2.91
CA ASN A 169 9.16 3.99 3.96
C ASN A 169 9.17 3.28 5.32
N ALA A 170 9.83 2.12 5.44
CA ALA A 170 10.04 1.44 6.72
C ALA A 170 11.02 2.17 7.67
N ARG A 171 11.68 3.23 7.18
CA ARG A 171 12.50 4.18 7.95
C ARG A 171 11.93 5.58 7.86
N ARG A 172 12.33 6.44 8.81
CA ARG A 172 12.01 7.86 8.77
C ARG A 172 12.70 8.54 7.57
N ARG A 173 11.91 9.24 6.76
CA ARG A 173 12.36 9.97 5.56
C ARG A 173 12.08 11.46 5.67
N PRO A 174 12.69 12.33 4.85
CA PRO A 174 12.47 13.77 4.91
C PRO A 174 11.02 14.22 4.71
N TRP A 175 10.17 13.33 4.17
CA TRP A 175 8.73 13.55 4.00
C TRP A 175 7.85 12.91 5.10
N THR A 176 8.43 12.48 6.23
CA THR A 176 7.64 12.15 7.42
C THR A 176 6.97 13.41 7.99
N ARG A 177 5.80 13.25 8.60
CA ARG A 177 5.17 14.29 9.41
C ARG A 177 5.94 14.50 10.71
N ASP A 178 6.55 15.66 10.90
CA ASP A 178 7.08 16.10 12.20
C ASP A 178 6.22 17.27 12.72
N GLY A 179 5.45 17.02 13.77
CA GLY A 179 4.49 17.99 14.31
C GLY A 179 3.48 18.50 13.26
N GLU A 180 3.47 19.83 13.05
CA GLU A 180 2.55 20.52 12.13
C GLU A 180 3.08 20.64 10.70
N THR A 181 4.38 20.43 10.47
CA THR A 181 4.99 20.59 9.14
C THR A 181 5.11 19.26 8.45
N ARG A 182 4.15 18.99 7.56
CA ARG A 182 4.24 17.92 6.57
C ARG A 182 4.96 18.43 5.33
N ARG A 183 5.95 17.67 4.85
CA ARG A 183 6.57 17.86 3.54
C ARG A 183 6.23 16.66 2.66
N ASP A 184 5.78 16.89 1.44
CA ASP A 184 5.67 15.81 0.44
C ASP A 184 7.06 15.54 -0.20
N PRO A 185 7.34 14.32 -0.70
CA PRO A 185 8.55 14.04 -1.47
C PRO A 185 8.76 15.03 -2.61
N THR A 186 9.99 15.51 -2.80
CA THR A 186 10.32 16.38 -3.93
C THR A 186 10.42 15.59 -5.23
N GLN A 187 10.39 16.32 -6.35
CA GLN A 187 10.58 15.74 -7.67
C GLN A 187 11.91 14.98 -7.78
N ASP A 188 12.99 15.54 -7.24
CA ASP A 188 14.31 14.91 -7.25
C ASP A 188 14.33 13.61 -6.42
N GLU A 189 13.69 13.61 -5.24
CA GLU A 189 13.56 12.41 -4.39
C GLU A 189 12.77 11.30 -5.10
N LEU A 190 11.66 11.65 -5.75
CA LEU A 190 10.89 10.71 -6.56
C LEU A 190 11.73 10.15 -7.73
N ASP A 191 12.46 11.01 -8.45
CA ASP A 191 13.27 10.60 -9.59
C ASP A 191 14.45 9.71 -9.19
N ILE A 192 15.08 9.96 -8.03
CA ILE A 192 16.12 9.09 -7.46
C ILE A 192 15.55 7.69 -7.20
N VAL A 193 14.43 7.62 -6.49
CA VAL A 193 13.77 6.34 -6.17
C VAL A 193 13.36 5.61 -7.44
N LEU A 194 12.61 6.27 -8.33
CA LEU A 194 12.13 5.65 -9.56
C LEU A 194 13.27 5.16 -10.43
N ARG A 195 14.36 5.93 -10.56
CA ARG A 195 15.55 5.51 -11.32
C ARG A 195 16.21 4.29 -10.70
N ALA A 196 16.40 4.28 -9.38
CA ALA A 196 17.03 3.16 -8.69
C ALA A 196 16.20 1.87 -8.85
N LEU A 197 14.88 1.98 -8.77
CA LEU A 197 13.95 0.86 -9.00
C LEU A 197 13.88 0.40 -10.46
N GLY A 198 14.53 1.08 -11.41
CA GLY A 198 14.54 0.72 -12.83
C GLY A 198 13.39 1.34 -13.63
N SER A 199 12.87 2.48 -13.18
CA SER A 199 11.75 3.21 -13.77
C SER A 199 10.51 2.34 -13.95
N PRO A 200 9.99 1.75 -12.85
CA PRO A 200 8.83 0.88 -12.91
C PRO A 200 7.62 1.64 -13.46
N GLU A 201 6.73 0.91 -14.15
CA GLU A 201 5.44 1.46 -14.54
C GLU A 201 4.60 1.67 -13.27
N ILE A 202 4.21 2.92 -13.02
CA ILE A 202 3.23 3.24 -11.98
C ILE A 202 1.87 2.80 -12.53
N PRO A 203 1.03 2.05 -11.80
CA PRO A 203 -0.30 1.66 -12.27
C PRO A 203 -1.21 2.87 -12.57
N VAL A 204 -2.12 2.77 -13.55
CA VAL A 204 -2.99 3.89 -13.97
C VAL A 204 -4.18 4.03 -13.02
N ASP A 205 -4.74 2.91 -12.61
CA ASP A 205 -5.80 2.74 -11.63
C ASP A 205 -5.51 3.42 -10.27
N TRP A 206 -4.25 3.49 -9.85
CA TRP A 206 -3.84 4.25 -8.65
C TRP A 206 -4.26 5.72 -8.70
N ILE A 207 -4.40 6.28 -9.90
CA ILE A 207 -4.87 7.66 -10.06
C ILE A 207 -6.27 7.82 -9.48
N ASP A 208 -7.14 6.82 -9.61
CA ASP A 208 -8.56 6.89 -9.26
C ASP A 208 -8.89 6.33 -7.86
N MET A 209 -7.90 5.75 -7.16
CA MET A 209 -8.07 5.24 -5.80
C MET A 209 -8.47 6.34 -4.79
N PRO A 210 -9.66 6.25 -4.14
CA PRO A 210 -10.18 7.28 -3.25
C PRO A 210 -9.27 7.60 -2.06
N TRP A 211 -8.67 6.57 -1.46
CA TRP A 211 -7.78 6.70 -0.29
C TRP A 211 -6.46 7.42 -0.60
N LEU A 212 -5.99 7.37 -1.85
CA LEU A 212 -4.86 8.17 -2.32
C LEU A 212 -5.26 9.64 -2.52
N ARG A 213 -6.48 9.91 -2.99
CA ARG A 213 -6.94 11.29 -3.22
C ARG A 213 -7.34 12.05 -1.95
N THR A 214 -7.88 11.32 -0.98
CA THR A 214 -8.49 11.91 0.22
C THR A 214 -7.54 11.77 1.41
N PRO A 215 -6.98 12.88 1.95
CA PRO A 215 -6.24 12.84 3.21
C PRO A 215 -7.06 12.20 4.32
N ASP A 216 -6.40 11.50 5.23
CA ASP A 216 -7.00 10.93 6.46
C ASP A 216 -8.11 9.87 6.26
N MET A 217 -8.35 9.41 5.02
CA MET A 217 -9.27 8.28 4.77
C MET A 217 -8.77 6.96 5.37
N VAL A 218 -7.45 6.79 5.46
CA VAL A 218 -6.81 5.67 6.15
C VAL A 218 -6.35 6.15 7.52
N ASN A 219 -6.80 5.49 8.58
CA ASN A 219 -6.31 5.75 9.93
C ASN A 219 -4.90 5.18 10.08
N THR A 220 -3.89 6.05 10.15
CA THR A 220 -2.47 5.70 10.26
C THR A 220 -1.87 5.90 11.66
N ARG A 221 -2.73 6.13 12.66
CA ARG A 221 -2.31 6.48 14.01
C ARG A 221 -1.39 5.38 14.57
N GLU A 222 -0.24 5.78 15.12
CA GLU A 222 0.81 4.90 15.68
C GLU A 222 1.65 4.10 14.65
N PHE A 223 1.41 4.32 13.35
CA PHE A 223 2.11 3.68 12.24
C PHE A 223 2.65 4.73 11.25
N PRO A 224 3.70 5.47 11.65
CA PRO A 224 4.26 6.55 10.83
C PRO A 224 4.89 6.04 9.53
N ASP A 225 5.32 4.78 9.46
CA ASP A 225 5.78 4.12 8.24
C ASP A 225 4.67 3.99 7.19
N VAL A 226 3.47 3.56 7.62
CA VAL A 226 2.30 3.45 6.74
C VAL A 226 1.83 4.84 6.30
N GLN A 227 1.83 5.84 7.19
CA GLN A 227 1.51 7.21 6.81
C GLN A 227 2.46 7.74 5.73
N GLN A 228 3.76 7.53 5.93
CA GLN A 228 4.79 7.99 5.02
C GLN A 228 4.72 7.26 3.67
N GLU A 229 4.39 5.96 3.67
CA GLU A 229 4.11 5.17 2.48
C GLU A 229 2.95 5.77 1.65
N ILE A 230 1.81 6.03 2.30
CA ILE A 230 0.65 6.63 1.63
C ILE A 230 1.02 8.00 1.05
N ASP A 231 1.79 8.81 1.77
CA ASP A 231 2.21 10.13 1.31
C ASP A 231 3.17 10.04 0.10
N PHE A 232 4.02 9.02 0.07
CA PHE A 232 4.86 8.73 -1.09
C PHE A 232 4.03 8.30 -2.30
N LEU A 233 3.06 7.39 -2.11
CA LEU A 233 2.15 6.95 -3.18
C LEU A 233 1.34 8.12 -3.76
N ARG A 234 0.85 9.03 -2.90
CA ARG A 234 0.19 10.27 -3.32
C ARG A 234 1.09 11.13 -4.20
N ALA A 235 2.35 11.29 -3.81
CA ALA A 235 3.33 12.06 -4.58
C ALA A 235 3.62 11.41 -5.93
N LEU A 236 3.73 10.07 -6.00
CA LEU A 236 3.88 9.32 -7.25
C LEU A 236 2.68 9.50 -8.20
N VAL A 237 1.45 9.43 -7.68
CA VAL A 237 0.23 9.66 -8.48
C VAL A 237 0.21 11.08 -9.05
N ARG A 238 0.53 12.09 -8.21
CA ARG A 238 0.63 13.49 -8.67
C ARG A 238 1.72 13.67 -9.72
N HIS A 239 2.88 13.04 -9.54
CA HIS A 239 3.98 13.05 -10.49
C HIS A 239 3.57 12.47 -11.85
N LYS A 240 2.89 11.32 -11.85
CA LYS A 240 2.33 10.70 -13.06
C LYS A 240 1.31 11.61 -13.75
N LEU A 241 0.39 12.19 -13.00
CA LEU A 241 -0.59 13.16 -13.52
C LEU A 241 0.07 14.41 -14.13
N GLY A 242 1.13 14.93 -13.50
CA GLY A 242 1.93 16.02 -14.02
C GLY A 242 2.56 15.67 -15.37
N LYS A 243 3.21 14.50 -15.47
CA LYS A 243 3.77 13.99 -16.72
C LYS A 243 2.71 13.82 -17.82
N HIS A 244 1.54 13.28 -17.49
CA HIS A 244 0.44 13.16 -18.46
C HIS A 244 -0.02 14.53 -18.98
N ARG A 245 -0.23 15.51 -18.08
CA ARG A 245 -0.62 16.87 -18.49
C ARG A 245 0.42 17.50 -19.43
N HIS A 246 1.70 17.41 -19.11
CA HIS A 246 2.77 17.92 -19.98
C HIS A 246 2.82 17.23 -21.35
N ALA A 247 2.69 15.89 -21.40
CA ALA A 247 2.63 15.16 -22.65
C ALA A 247 1.42 15.56 -23.51
N THR A 248 0.26 15.83 -22.88
CA THR A 248 -0.96 16.24 -23.62
C THR A 248 -0.82 17.65 -24.19
N VAL A 249 -0.17 18.56 -23.45
CA VAL A 249 0.13 19.92 -23.92
C VAL A 249 1.12 19.88 -25.08
N GLU A 250 2.23 19.14 -24.96
CA GLU A 250 3.20 18.98 -26.06
C GLU A 250 2.57 18.36 -27.31
N GLU A 251 1.70 17.35 -27.16
CA GLU A 251 1.01 16.74 -28.30
C GLU A 251 0.01 17.72 -28.95
N THR A 252 -0.67 18.53 -28.14
CA THR A 252 -1.57 19.58 -28.63
C THR A 252 -0.79 20.65 -29.38
N GLU A 253 0.34 21.10 -28.85
CA GLU A 253 1.24 22.09 -29.46
C GLU A 253 1.79 21.57 -30.80
N ARG A 254 2.31 20.33 -30.84
CA ARG A 254 2.76 19.70 -32.10
C ARG A 254 1.64 19.54 -33.13
N ARG A 255 0.41 19.19 -32.70
CA ARG A 255 -0.75 19.11 -33.60
C ARG A 255 -1.16 20.49 -34.13
N THR A 256 -1.04 21.56 -33.35
CA THR A 256 -1.29 22.93 -33.82
C THR A 256 -0.21 23.44 -34.77
N GLU A 257 1.07 23.11 -34.54
CA GLU A 257 2.16 23.45 -35.45
C GLU A 257 2.05 22.72 -36.79
N THR A 258 1.66 21.44 -36.76
CA THR A 258 1.48 20.63 -37.98
C THR A 258 0.28 21.09 -38.80
N LYS A 259 -0.78 21.61 -38.15
CA LYS A 259 -1.94 22.23 -38.84
C LYS A 259 -1.65 23.65 -39.34
N GLY A 260 -0.73 24.39 -38.70
CA GLY A 260 -0.26 25.70 -39.18
C GLY A 260 0.50 25.64 -40.51
N SER A 261 1.02 24.47 -40.88
CA SER A 261 1.76 24.24 -42.13
C SER A 261 0.88 23.77 -43.30
N LYS A 262 -0.37 23.35 -43.07
CA LYS A 262 -1.26 22.82 -44.13
C LYS A 262 -2.71 23.31 -43.98
N GLY A 263 -3.07 24.31 -44.79
CA GLY A 263 -4.46 24.59 -45.21
C GLY A 263 -5.06 25.88 -44.63
N GLN A 264 -4.87 27.01 -45.31
CA GLN A 264 -5.94 27.61 -46.15
C GLN A 264 -7.04 26.62 -46.63
N ILE A 265 -8.29 27.06 -46.44
CA ILE A 265 -9.55 26.64 -47.09
C ILE A 265 -10.24 25.38 -46.52
N ALA A 266 -11.29 25.59 -45.72
CA ALA A 266 -12.69 25.41 -46.14
C ALA A 266 -13.64 25.56 -44.93
N GLN A 267 -14.56 26.52 -45.03
CA GLN A 267 -15.78 26.58 -44.22
C GLN A 267 -16.70 25.40 -44.57
N LEU A 268 -17.42 24.85 -43.60
CA LEU A 268 -18.83 24.44 -43.71
C LEU A 268 -19.41 24.15 -42.31
N SER A 269 -20.62 24.64 -42.08
CA SER A 269 -21.35 24.73 -40.80
C SER A 269 -22.32 23.52 -40.60
N PRO A 270 -23.17 23.45 -39.56
CA PRO A 270 -23.39 22.22 -38.78
C PRO A 270 -24.74 21.54 -39.04
N SER A 271 -24.85 20.26 -38.65
CA SER A 271 -26.13 19.54 -38.58
C SER A 271 -26.28 18.79 -37.26
N SER A 272 -27.43 19.03 -36.64
CA SER A 272 -28.03 18.49 -35.42
C SER A 272 -28.53 17.04 -35.53
N MET A 273 -28.64 16.34 -34.39
CA MET A 273 -29.77 15.49 -33.88
C MET A 273 -29.25 14.71 -32.64
N GLN A 274 -29.73 14.89 -31.39
CA GLN A 274 -31.01 14.51 -30.74
C GLN A 274 -31.30 13.00 -30.57
N GLY A 275 -31.59 12.60 -29.31
CA GLY A 275 -32.36 11.39 -28.91
C GLY A 275 -31.66 10.51 -27.84
N ASN A 276 -31.93 10.69 -26.53
CA ASN A 276 -32.93 10.00 -25.66
C ASN A 276 -32.56 8.53 -25.32
N ALA A 277 -32.27 8.14 -24.07
CA ALA A 277 -33.06 8.06 -22.82
C ALA A 277 -33.75 6.69 -22.61
N SER A 278 -33.42 6.02 -21.48
CA SER A 278 -34.26 5.13 -20.62
C SER A 278 -33.34 4.17 -19.82
N GLU A 279 -33.18 4.28 -18.50
CA GLU A 279 -34.05 3.76 -17.41
C GLU A 279 -34.35 2.24 -17.47
N ASN A 280 -33.81 1.44 -16.51
CA ASN A 280 -34.61 0.76 -15.48
C ASN A 280 -33.83 -0.20 -14.54
N LEU A 281 -34.10 0.00 -13.23
CA LEU A 281 -34.37 -0.94 -12.13
C LEU A 281 -33.38 -2.04 -11.62
N LEU A 282 -32.93 -1.81 -10.37
CA LEU A 282 -33.21 -2.57 -9.12
C LEU A 282 -32.91 -4.08 -9.04
N CYS A 283 -31.84 -4.42 -8.31
CA CYS A 283 -31.71 -5.44 -7.24
C CYS A 283 -30.26 -5.30 -6.71
N GLY A 284 -29.97 -4.92 -5.46
CA GLY A 284 -30.29 -5.66 -4.26
C GLY A 284 -29.10 -6.55 -3.81
N GLU A 285 -27.86 -6.02 -3.78
CA GLU A 285 -26.70 -6.76 -3.26
C GLU A 285 -25.80 -5.85 -2.41
N LEU A 286 -25.33 -6.43 -1.31
CA LEU A 286 -24.53 -5.82 -0.26
C LEU A 286 -23.29 -5.17 -0.86
N ALA A 287 -23.19 -3.85 -0.70
CA ALA A 287 -22.04 -3.07 -1.15
C ALA A 287 -20.75 -3.68 -0.57
N LYS A 288 -19.92 -4.26 -1.44
CA LYS A 288 -18.46 -4.23 -1.25
C LYS A 288 -18.12 -2.76 -1.03
N ILE A 289 -17.73 -2.39 0.18
CA ILE A 289 -17.13 -1.09 0.43
C ILE A 289 -15.71 -1.21 -0.12
N GLU A 290 -15.58 -0.87 -1.39
CA GLU A 290 -14.30 -0.65 -2.07
C GLU A 290 -13.60 0.55 -1.40
N ILE A 291 -12.32 0.39 -1.07
CA ILE A 291 -11.48 1.43 -0.43
C ILE A 291 -10.89 2.34 -1.52
#